data_AF-A0A976LQL9-F1
#
_entry.id   AF-A0A976LQL9-F1
#
_cell.length_a   1.000
_cell.length_b   1.000
_cell.length_c   1.000
_cell.angle_alpha   90.00
_cell.angle_beta   90.00
_cell.angle_gamma   90.00
#
_symmetry.space_group_name_H-M   'P 1'
#
loop_
_entity.id
_entity.type
_entity.pdbx_description
1 polymer ?
#
loop_
_entity_poly.entity_id
_entity_poly.type
_entity_poly.pdbx_seq_one_letter_code
_entity_poly.pdbx_strand_id
1 'polypeptide(L)'
;MKLITKIATLCLLLGGLSTSPGIFAAELPDLGEPTQSQIKASGNSIAAESLKKDAVCTKCHDSSEMKPVLSIYQTKHGVKGDSRTPSCQSCHGASENHVKNADGKATRNKPDVVFGTKRGTSGAYPPSEAKVQSTACLSCHGKDVNRTHWEGGAHQTNDITCASCHEVHTGHDKVRDKKIQPEVCFSCHKEQRAQSNKISHHAIGEGKVVCSDCHNPHGSAGPKMLKKNTVTETCYTCHAEKRGPFLWEHQPATEDCTNCHTPHGSNITPLLKSRPPFMCDECHDGPHNSQAPVAGVVGGIQNGLKNPSDSTKLANPSSSYAGRACMNCHVMVHGSNSPSGAFLHR
;
A
#
# COMPACT_ATOMS: atom_id res chain seq x y z
N MET A 1 -48.46 -32.49 27.20
CA MET A 1 -49.67 -31.75 27.64
C MET A 1 -49.53 -30.32 27.13
N LYS A 2 -49.90 -30.02 25.88
CA LYS A 2 -51.17 -29.38 25.44
C LYS A 2 -51.60 -28.16 26.29
N LEU A 3 -51.59 -26.98 25.66
CA LEU A 3 -52.59 -25.87 25.65
C LEU A 3 -51.84 -24.65 25.04
N ILE A 4 -52.01 -24.19 23.80
CA ILE A 4 -53.17 -23.60 23.09
C ILE A 4 -53.91 -22.54 23.92
N THR A 5 -53.72 -21.27 23.56
CA THR A 5 -54.82 -20.30 23.42
C THR A 5 -54.44 -19.14 22.50
N LYS A 6 -55.22 -18.98 21.42
CA LYS A 6 -55.28 -17.83 20.52
C LYS A 6 -56.10 -16.72 21.19
N ILE A 7 -55.75 -15.45 21.01
CA ILE A 7 -56.71 -14.34 21.05
C ILE A 7 -56.46 -13.45 19.83
N ALA A 8 -57.45 -13.41 18.96
CA ALA A 8 -57.60 -12.43 17.91
C ALA A 8 -58.34 -11.21 18.48
N THR A 9 -57.98 -10.01 18.05
CA THR A 9 -58.88 -8.84 18.17
C THR A 9 -58.77 -8.02 16.90
N LEU A 10 -59.93 -7.91 16.26
CA LEU A 10 -60.26 -7.21 15.03
C LEU A 10 -60.77 -5.82 15.42
N CYS A 11 -60.32 -4.75 14.74
CA CYS A 11 -61.15 -3.56 14.53
C CYS A 11 -60.67 -2.72 13.33
N LEU A 12 -61.56 -2.66 12.34
CA LEU A 12 -61.73 -1.71 11.23
C LEU A 12 -61.53 -0.22 11.67
N LEU A 13 -61.22 0.80 10.85
CA LEU A 13 -61.75 1.17 9.52
C LEU A 13 -61.06 2.46 8.99
N LEU A 14 -61.26 2.74 7.68
CA LEU A 14 -61.05 3.97 6.88
C LEU A 14 -59.64 4.11 6.28
N GLY A 15 -59.42 4.22 4.96
CA GLY A 15 -60.29 4.54 3.83
C GLY A 15 -59.51 5.49 2.91
N GLY A 16 -59.05 5.02 1.75
CA GLY A 16 -58.31 5.86 0.80
C GLY A 16 -58.01 5.12 -0.50
N LEU A 17 -58.90 5.27 -1.49
CA LEU A 17 -58.69 4.81 -2.86
C LEU A 17 -57.64 5.69 -3.54
N SER A 18 -56.57 5.08 -4.04
CA SER A 18 -55.76 5.64 -5.14
C SER A 18 -55.54 4.56 -6.19
N THR A 19 -56.13 4.77 -7.37
CA THR A 19 -55.96 3.95 -8.56
C THR A 19 -54.57 4.16 -9.15
N SER A 20 -53.78 3.09 -9.30
CA SER A 20 -52.58 3.06 -10.15
C SER A 20 -52.78 2.05 -11.28
N PRO A 21 -52.41 2.38 -12.54
CA PRO A 21 -52.55 1.47 -13.67
C PRO A 21 -51.45 0.39 -13.63
N GLY A 22 -51.84 -0.82 -13.99
CA GLY A 22 -50.97 -2.00 -13.98
C GLY A 22 -49.84 -1.91 -15.00
N ILE A 23 -48.63 -2.20 -14.51
CA ILE A 23 -47.49 -2.61 -15.34
C ILE A 23 -47.36 -4.12 -15.13
N PHE A 24 -47.47 -4.89 -16.22
CA PHE A 24 -47.19 -6.32 -16.24
C PHE A 24 -45.73 -6.56 -15.81
N ALA A 25 -45.52 -7.08 -14.60
CA ALA A 25 -44.26 -7.74 -14.24
C ALA A 25 -44.27 -9.12 -14.92
N ALA A 26 -43.37 -9.33 -15.87
CA ALA A 26 -43.05 -10.67 -16.32
C ALA A 26 -42.32 -11.37 -15.16
N GLU A 27 -42.96 -12.36 -14.56
CA GLU A 27 -42.36 -13.25 -13.56
C GLU A 27 -41.12 -13.90 -14.19
N LEU A 28 -39.92 -13.46 -13.80
CA LEU A 28 -38.70 -14.20 -14.12
C LEU A 28 -38.81 -15.57 -13.42
N PRO A 29 -38.53 -16.69 -14.11
CA PRO A 29 -38.55 -17.98 -13.46
C PRO A 29 -37.59 -17.95 -12.26
N ASP A 30 -38.10 -18.34 -11.09
CA ASP A 30 -37.30 -18.55 -9.89
C ASP A 30 -36.26 -19.62 -10.21
N LEU A 31 -35.02 -19.19 -10.46
CA LEU A 31 -33.92 -20.09 -10.77
C LEU A 31 -33.43 -20.85 -9.54
N GLY A 32 -34.00 -20.60 -8.34
CA GLY A 32 -33.62 -21.23 -7.09
C GLY A 32 -32.17 -20.92 -6.70
N GLU A 33 -31.90 -20.64 -5.43
CA GLU A 33 -30.51 -20.65 -4.99
C GLU A 33 -29.97 -22.09 -5.10
N PRO A 34 -28.82 -22.30 -5.76
CA PRO A 34 -28.29 -23.64 -5.95
C PRO A 34 -28.04 -24.29 -4.59
N THR A 35 -28.58 -25.49 -4.41
CA THR A 35 -28.44 -26.22 -3.15
C THR A 35 -26.96 -26.47 -2.84
N GLN A 36 -26.61 -26.54 -1.56
CA GLN A 36 -25.23 -26.79 -1.12
C GLN A 36 -24.64 -28.09 -1.70
N SER A 37 -25.50 -29.05 -2.06
CA SER A 37 -25.16 -30.27 -2.79
C SER A 37 -24.78 -30.00 -4.25
N GLN A 38 -25.54 -29.16 -4.96
CA GLN A 38 -25.24 -28.74 -6.33
C GLN A 38 -23.96 -27.90 -6.40
N ILE A 39 -23.70 -27.04 -5.40
CA ILE A 39 -22.45 -26.27 -5.30
C ILE A 39 -21.25 -27.21 -5.10
N LYS A 40 -21.36 -28.23 -4.24
CA LYS A 40 -20.30 -29.24 -4.04
C LYS A 40 -20.07 -30.13 -5.27
N ALA A 41 -21.13 -30.54 -5.96
CA ALA A 41 -21.02 -31.35 -7.18
C ALA A 41 -20.36 -30.56 -8.32
N SER A 42 -20.73 -29.28 -8.50
CA SER A 42 -20.11 -28.37 -9.47
C SER A 42 -18.65 -28.07 -9.12
N GLY A 43 -18.34 -27.84 -7.84
CA GLY A 43 -16.96 -27.65 -7.37
C GLY A 43 -16.08 -28.88 -7.64
N ASN A 44 -16.60 -30.08 -7.43
CA ASN A 44 -15.88 -31.33 -7.72
C ASN A 44 -15.65 -31.58 -9.22
N SER A 45 -16.61 -31.22 -10.09
CA SER A 45 -16.42 -31.36 -11.54
C SER A 45 -15.41 -30.37 -12.10
N ILE A 46 -15.40 -29.13 -11.61
CA ILE A 46 -14.45 -28.09 -12.03
C ILE A 46 -13.03 -28.43 -11.55
N ALA A 47 -12.89 -28.90 -10.31
CA ALA A 47 -11.64 -29.41 -9.76
C ALA A 47 -11.04 -30.52 -10.64
N ALA A 48 -11.87 -31.47 -11.05
CA ALA A 48 -11.46 -32.59 -11.88
C ALA A 48 -11.01 -32.16 -13.30
N GLU A 49 -11.61 -31.10 -13.84
CA GLU A 49 -11.25 -30.57 -15.16
C GLU A 49 -9.93 -29.80 -15.14
N SER A 50 -9.69 -28.94 -14.13
CA SER A 50 -8.41 -28.24 -13.98
C SER A 50 -7.25 -29.22 -13.77
N LEU A 51 -7.44 -30.25 -12.95
CA LEU A 51 -6.43 -31.30 -12.74
C LEU A 51 -6.11 -32.09 -14.02
N LYS A 52 -7.08 -32.31 -14.91
CA LYS A 52 -6.84 -32.95 -16.21
C LYS A 52 -5.98 -32.08 -17.14
N LYS A 53 -6.19 -30.76 -17.12
CA LYS A 53 -5.39 -29.80 -17.90
C LYS A 53 -3.94 -29.77 -17.39
N ASP A 54 -3.76 -29.76 -16.08
CA ASP A 54 -2.43 -29.77 -15.45
C ASP A 54 -1.69 -31.11 -15.61
N ALA A 55 -2.42 -32.22 -15.78
CA ALA A 55 -1.83 -33.56 -15.97
C ALA A 55 -0.93 -33.66 -17.22
N VAL A 56 -1.08 -32.77 -18.21
CA VAL A 56 -0.19 -32.72 -19.38
C VAL A 56 1.20 -32.21 -18.99
N CYS A 57 1.26 -31.28 -18.06
CA CYS A 57 2.50 -30.64 -17.60
C CYS A 57 3.19 -31.45 -16.50
N THR A 58 2.40 -31.95 -15.53
CA THR A 58 2.90 -32.63 -14.33
C THR A 58 3.44 -34.04 -14.57
N LYS A 59 3.31 -34.57 -15.80
CA LYS A 59 4.01 -35.79 -16.24
C LYS A 59 5.53 -35.62 -16.35
N CYS A 60 5.98 -34.40 -16.66
CA CYS A 60 7.39 -34.08 -16.85
C CYS A 60 7.91 -33.15 -15.74
N HIS A 61 7.03 -32.32 -15.17
CA HIS A 61 7.36 -31.40 -14.08
C HIS A 61 6.81 -31.93 -12.76
N ASP A 62 7.68 -32.45 -11.92
CA ASP A 62 7.31 -33.07 -10.65
C ASP A 62 7.93 -32.35 -9.43
N SER A 63 7.75 -32.92 -8.24
CA SER A 63 8.26 -32.35 -7.00
C SER A 63 9.78 -32.50 -6.82
N SER A 64 10.46 -33.25 -7.69
CA SER A 64 11.91 -33.48 -7.64
C SER A 64 12.71 -32.35 -8.30
N GLU A 65 12.06 -31.45 -9.03
CA GLU A 65 12.71 -30.29 -9.64
C GLU A 65 13.29 -29.35 -8.58
N MET A 66 14.47 -28.78 -8.85
CA MET A 66 15.11 -27.77 -7.97
C MET A 66 14.22 -26.57 -7.66
N LYS A 67 13.33 -26.20 -8.60
CA LYS A 67 12.30 -25.18 -8.42
C LYS A 67 10.95 -25.84 -8.70
N PRO A 68 10.36 -26.52 -7.72
CA PRO A 68 9.21 -27.38 -7.96
C PRO A 68 8.01 -26.53 -8.34
N VAL A 69 7.56 -26.64 -9.59
CA VAL A 69 6.38 -25.92 -10.09
C VAL A 69 5.12 -26.31 -9.30
N LEU A 70 5.08 -27.53 -8.74
CA LEU A 70 3.98 -28.05 -7.95
C LEU A 70 3.76 -27.30 -6.62
N SER A 71 4.72 -26.49 -6.17
CA SER A 71 4.53 -25.60 -5.02
C SER A 71 3.41 -24.57 -5.24
N ILE A 72 3.00 -24.32 -6.50
CA ILE A 72 1.83 -23.50 -6.81
C ILE A 72 0.55 -24.01 -6.13
N TYR A 73 0.43 -25.32 -5.91
CA TYR A 73 -0.70 -25.94 -5.21
C TYR A 73 -0.77 -25.61 -3.71
N GLN A 74 0.28 -25.02 -3.15
CA GLN A 74 0.30 -24.47 -1.79
C GLN A 74 -0.23 -23.03 -1.74
N THR A 75 -0.48 -22.42 -2.91
CA THR A 75 -0.92 -21.02 -3.02
C THR A 75 -2.41 -20.92 -3.32
N LYS A 76 -2.92 -19.68 -3.36
CA LYS A 76 -4.29 -19.40 -3.81
C LYS A 76 -4.54 -19.78 -5.28
N HIS A 77 -3.49 -19.94 -6.09
CA HIS A 77 -3.60 -20.33 -7.49
C HIS A 77 -3.66 -21.84 -7.73
N GLY A 78 -3.71 -22.67 -6.68
CA GLY A 78 -3.86 -24.12 -6.82
C GLY A 78 -4.93 -24.72 -5.91
N VAL A 79 -5.94 -23.93 -5.52
CA VAL A 79 -7.05 -24.38 -4.68
C VAL A 79 -8.02 -25.22 -5.52
N LYS A 80 -7.96 -26.54 -5.36
CA LYS A 80 -8.72 -27.50 -6.18
C LYS A 80 -10.24 -27.24 -6.21
N GLY A 81 -10.83 -26.71 -5.14
CA GLY A 81 -12.28 -26.46 -5.05
C GLY A 81 -12.74 -25.07 -5.50
N ASP A 82 -11.85 -24.16 -5.91
CA ASP A 82 -12.22 -22.84 -6.41
C ASP A 82 -12.26 -22.87 -7.94
N SER A 83 -13.41 -22.51 -8.52
CA SER A 83 -13.60 -22.50 -9.97
C SER A 83 -12.77 -21.45 -10.71
N ARG A 84 -12.23 -20.48 -9.98
CA ARG A 84 -11.34 -19.43 -10.51
C ARG A 84 -9.87 -19.85 -10.50
N THR A 85 -9.55 -21.03 -9.96
CA THR A 85 -8.19 -21.54 -9.93
C THR A 85 -7.67 -21.75 -11.35
N PRO A 86 -6.57 -21.09 -11.74
CA PRO A 86 -6.00 -21.23 -13.07
C PRO A 86 -5.38 -22.63 -13.27
N SER A 87 -5.22 -23.03 -14.53
CA SER A 87 -4.37 -24.18 -14.89
C SER A 87 -2.96 -23.70 -15.26
N CYS A 88 -2.01 -24.63 -15.41
CA CYS A 88 -0.65 -24.31 -15.87
C CYS A 88 -0.68 -23.51 -17.19
N GLN A 89 -1.55 -23.91 -18.12
CA GLN A 89 -1.68 -23.29 -19.43
C GLN A 89 -2.36 -21.91 -19.39
N SER A 90 -3.14 -21.59 -18.35
CA SER A 90 -3.70 -20.26 -18.17
C SER A 90 -2.63 -19.19 -17.96
N CYS A 91 -1.48 -19.57 -17.39
CA CYS A 91 -0.36 -18.66 -17.17
C CYS A 91 0.75 -18.83 -18.21
N HIS A 92 1.06 -20.07 -18.60
CA HIS A 92 2.17 -20.38 -19.51
C HIS A 92 1.79 -20.45 -20.99
N GLY A 93 0.51 -20.25 -21.34
CA GLY A 93 -0.03 -20.49 -22.66
C GLY A 93 -0.22 -21.97 -22.98
N ALA A 94 -0.74 -22.29 -24.16
CA ALA A 94 -0.96 -23.67 -24.57
C ALA A 94 0.36 -24.48 -24.60
N SER A 95 1.46 -23.81 -24.96
CA SER A 95 2.83 -24.34 -24.97
C SER A 95 2.95 -25.63 -25.79
N GLU A 96 2.23 -25.73 -26.91
CA GLU A 96 2.13 -26.96 -27.68
C GLU A 96 3.48 -27.47 -28.19
N ASN A 97 4.34 -26.57 -28.67
CA ASN A 97 5.67 -26.90 -29.17
C ASN A 97 6.59 -27.41 -28.05
N HIS A 98 6.39 -26.91 -26.83
CA HIS A 98 7.09 -27.38 -25.64
C HIS A 98 6.61 -28.79 -25.25
N VAL A 99 5.30 -29.01 -25.20
CA VAL A 99 4.70 -30.29 -24.80
C VAL A 99 4.97 -31.40 -25.82
N LYS A 100 4.73 -31.13 -27.12
CA LYS A 100 4.87 -32.12 -28.21
C LYS A 100 6.32 -32.50 -28.45
N ASN A 101 7.26 -31.57 -28.21
CA ASN A 101 8.68 -31.71 -28.58
C ASN A 101 8.86 -32.28 -30.00
N ALA A 102 8.11 -31.74 -30.98
CA ALA A 102 8.05 -32.29 -32.34
C ALA A 102 9.42 -32.36 -33.02
N ASP A 103 10.36 -31.50 -32.61
CA ASP A 103 11.72 -31.44 -33.14
C ASP A 103 12.65 -32.53 -32.57
N GLY A 104 12.19 -33.32 -31.59
CA GLY A 104 12.94 -34.45 -31.01
C GLY A 104 14.24 -34.07 -30.29
N LYS A 105 14.52 -32.78 -30.09
CA LYS A 105 15.75 -32.28 -29.47
C LYS A 105 15.79 -32.60 -27.97
N ALA A 106 17.01 -32.74 -27.45
CA ALA A 106 17.25 -32.95 -26.01
C ALA A 106 16.78 -31.76 -25.16
N THR A 107 16.91 -30.54 -25.68
CA THR A 107 16.31 -29.33 -25.11
C THR A 107 15.00 -29.06 -25.83
N ARG A 108 13.88 -29.06 -25.08
CA ARG A 108 12.55 -28.73 -25.60
C ARG A 108 12.49 -27.27 -26.08
N ASN A 109 11.44 -26.93 -26.83
CA ASN A 109 11.14 -25.52 -27.13
C ASN A 109 10.69 -24.79 -25.86
N LYS A 110 10.88 -23.46 -25.81
CA LYS A 110 10.41 -22.66 -24.67
C LYS A 110 8.88 -22.68 -24.56
N PRO A 111 8.31 -22.60 -23.34
CA PRO A 111 6.89 -22.29 -23.15
C PRO A 111 6.50 -20.96 -23.81
N ASP A 112 5.22 -20.77 -24.12
CA ASP A 112 4.72 -19.54 -24.79
C ASP A 112 4.95 -18.31 -23.89
N VAL A 113 4.70 -18.46 -22.59
CA VAL A 113 4.97 -17.44 -21.58
C VAL A 113 6.00 -17.96 -20.57
N VAL A 114 7.15 -17.29 -20.52
CA VAL A 114 8.21 -17.53 -19.54
C VAL A 114 8.28 -16.33 -18.61
N PHE A 115 8.01 -16.55 -17.33
CA PHE A 115 8.07 -15.51 -16.31
C PHE A 115 9.49 -15.34 -15.77
N GLY A 116 9.82 -14.10 -15.43
CA GLY A 116 11.03 -13.78 -14.69
C GLY A 116 11.66 -12.46 -15.08
N THR A 117 12.76 -12.14 -14.42
CA THR A 117 13.48 -10.88 -14.58
C THR A 117 14.65 -11.05 -15.57
N LYS A 118 14.94 -9.99 -16.34
CA LYS A 118 16.16 -9.91 -17.18
C LYS A 118 17.45 -10.01 -16.36
N ARG A 119 17.41 -9.65 -15.07
CA ARG A 119 18.52 -9.75 -14.11
C ARG A 119 18.31 -10.95 -13.19
N GLY A 120 18.81 -12.13 -13.58
CA GLY A 120 18.98 -13.25 -12.66
C GLY A 120 18.12 -14.49 -12.87
N THR A 121 17.56 -14.72 -14.06
CA THR A 121 16.92 -16.00 -14.35
C THR A 121 17.95 -17.02 -14.86
N SER A 122 18.42 -17.87 -13.95
CA SER A 122 19.11 -19.14 -14.23
C SER A 122 18.14 -20.19 -14.79
N GLY A 123 17.21 -19.77 -15.65
CA GLY A 123 16.23 -20.65 -16.28
C GLY A 123 16.74 -21.17 -17.62
N ALA A 124 16.18 -22.28 -18.10
CA ALA A 124 16.54 -22.84 -19.40
C ALA A 124 16.22 -21.90 -20.59
N TYR A 125 15.36 -20.89 -20.38
CA TYR A 125 14.92 -19.95 -21.41
C TYR A 125 14.94 -18.51 -20.92
N PRO A 126 15.19 -17.53 -21.81
CA PRO A 126 15.02 -16.12 -21.48
C PRO A 126 13.53 -15.80 -21.19
N PRO A 127 13.26 -14.82 -20.32
CA PRO A 127 11.89 -14.42 -20.01
C PRO A 127 11.19 -13.81 -21.24
N SER A 128 9.88 -13.99 -21.32
CA SER A 128 9.04 -13.31 -22.32
C SER A 128 9.04 -11.80 -22.10
N GLU A 129 8.59 -11.03 -23.11
CA GLU A 129 8.46 -9.58 -22.99
C GLU A 129 7.62 -9.16 -21.77
N ALA A 130 7.94 -8.00 -21.18
CA ALA A 130 7.32 -7.55 -19.94
C ALA A 130 5.78 -7.45 -20.05
N LYS A 131 5.29 -6.96 -21.20
CA LYS A 131 3.86 -6.89 -21.51
C LYS A 131 3.21 -8.27 -21.59
N VAL A 132 3.87 -9.24 -22.23
CA VAL A 132 3.37 -10.62 -22.33
C VAL A 132 3.25 -11.26 -20.95
N GLN A 133 4.30 -11.14 -20.12
CA GLN A 133 4.26 -11.64 -18.74
C GLN A 133 3.13 -11.00 -17.93
N SER A 134 3.00 -9.68 -17.97
CA SER A 134 2.00 -8.95 -17.18
C SER A 134 0.57 -9.25 -17.66
N THR A 135 0.37 -9.41 -18.98
CA THR A 135 -0.94 -9.72 -19.57
C THR A 135 -1.48 -11.05 -19.08
N ALA A 136 -0.62 -12.07 -18.90
CA ALA A 136 -1.05 -13.35 -18.35
C ALA A 136 -1.70 -13.19 -16.96
N CYS A 137 -1.13 -12.33 -16.09
CA CYS A 137 -1.69 -12.02 -14.79
C CYS A 137 -2.93 -11.11 -14.88
N LEU A 138 -2.88 -10.07 -15.71
CA LEU A 138 -3.94 -9.06 -15.84
C LEU A 138 -5.20 -9.59 -16.51
N SER A 139 -5.12 -10.67 -17.28
CA SER A 139 -6.29 -11.37 -17.82
C SER A 139 -7.32 -11.72 -16.74
N CYS A 140 -6.84 -12.01 -15.52
CA CYS A 140 -7.66 -12.30 -14.35
C CYS A 140 -7.63 -11.16 -13.32
N HIS A 141 -6.47 -10.57 -13.04
CA HIS A 141 -6.29 -9.56 -11.99
C HIS A 141 -6.53 -8.10 -12.45
N GLY A 142 -6.65 -7.84 -13.75
CA GLY A 142 -6.78 -6.49 -14.30
C GLY A 142 -8.10 -5.79 -13.95
N LYS A 143 -9.12 -6.54 -13.52
CA LYS A 143 -10.40 -6.00 -13.05
C LYS A 143 -10.39 -5.56 -11.58
N ASP A 144 -9.28 -5.79 -10.87
CA ASP A 144 -9.17 -5.42 -9.46
C ASP A 144 -8.95 -3.92 -9.27
N VAL A 145 -9.65 -3.33 -8.28
CA VAL A 145 -9.58 -1.90 -7.97
C VAL A 145 -8.17 -1.44 -7.63
N ASN A 146 -7.34 -2.31 -7.03
CA ASN A 146 -5.96 -1.97 -6.67
C ASN A 146 -5.00 -2.03 -7.86
N ARG A 147 -5.45 -2.41 -9.05
CA ARG A 147 -4.61 -2.58 -10.26
C ARG A 147 -5.14 -1.80 -11.46
N THR A 148 -6.18 -0.99 -11.26
CA THR A 148 -6.79 -0.14 -12.29
C THR A 148 -5.82 0.87 -12.92
N HIS A 149 -4.79 1.28 -12.16
CA HIS A 149 -3.78 2.26 -12.58
C HIS A 149 -2.45 1.59 -12.96
N TRP A 150 -2.45 0.28 -13.21
CA TRP A 150 -1.26 -0.45 -13.64
C TRP A 150 -0.75 0.07 -14.99
N GLU A 151 -1.66 0.25 -15.95
CA GLU A 151 -1.29 0.77 -17.26
C GLU A 151 -0.95 2.25 -17.17
N GLY A 152 0.26 2.61 -17.64
CA GLY A 152 0.82 3.94 -17.44
C GLY A 152 1.44 4.16 -16.06
N GLY A 153 1.31 3.21 -15.13
CA GLY A 153 1.96 3.25 -13.83
C GLY A 153 3.49 3.22 -13.93
N ALA A 154 4.19 3.77 -12.94
CA ALA A 154 5.65 3.91 -12.99
C ALA A 154 6.38 2.56 -13.11
N HIS A 155 5.88 1.48 -12.48
CA HIS A 155 6.49 0.16 -12.63
C HIS A 155 6.27 -0.42 -14.03
N GLN A 156 5.06 -0.32 -14.58
CA GLN A 156 4.74 -0.83 -15.91
C GLN A 156 5.53 -0.11 -17.00
N THR A 157 5.63 1.22 -16.92
CA THR A 157 6.38 2.04 -17.89
C THR A 157 7.90 1.84 -17.83
N ASN A 158 8.40 1.20 -16.76
CA ASN A 158 9.80 0.83 -16.60
C ASN A 158 10.03 -0.69 -16.79
N ASP A 159 9.15 -1.38 -17.53
CA ASP A 159 9.24 -2.81 -17.86
C ASP A 159 9.31 -3.75 -16.63
N ILE A 160 8.83 -3.30 -15.47
CA ILE A 160 8.72 -4.16 -14.28
C ILE A 160 7.47 -5.03 -14.44
N THR A 161 7.64 -6.35 -14.30
CA THR A 161 6.53 -7.32 -14.41
C THR A 161 6.02 -7.72 -13.03
N CYS A 162 4.84 -8.33 -12.99
CA CYS A 162 4.29 -8.89 -11.76
C CYS A 162 5.27 -9.90 -11.11
N ALA A 163 5.93 -10.72 -11.95
CA ALA A 163 6.90 -11.73 -11.53
C ALA A 163 8.25 -11.15 -11.06
N SER A 164 8.49 -9.85 -11.24
CA SER A 164 9.66 -9.20 -10.64
C SER A 164 9.55 -9.07 -9.12
N CYS A 165 8.33 -9.07 -8.58
CA CYS A 165 8.06 -8.90 -7.16
C CYS A 165 7.35 -10.12 -6.55
N HIS A 166 6.39 -10.70 -7.27
CA HIS A 166 5.59 -11.82 -6.79
C HIS A 166 6.21 -13.15 -7.21
N GLU A 167 6.30 -14.08 -6.26
CA GLU A 167 6.67 -15.47 -6.53
C GLU A 167 5.43 -16.36 -6.31
N VAL A 168 5.00 -17.06 -7.36
CA VAL A 168 3.77 -17.87 -7.35
C VAL A 168 4.02 -19.37 -7.21
N HIS A 169 5.23 -19.84 -7.52
CA HIS A 169 5.68 -21.21 -7.28
C HIS A 169 6.42 -21.28 -5.94
N THR A 170 5.75 -20.82 -4.88
CA THR A 170 6.23 -20.91 -3.49
C THR A 170 5.05 -20.80 -2.55
N GLY A 171 5.08 -21.52 -1.43
CA GLY A 171 4.07 -21.37 -0.37
C GLY A 171 4.11 -20.00 0.31
N HIS A 172 5.19 -19.24 0.16
CA HIS A 172 5.38 -17.94 0.81
C HIS A 172 5.90 -16.89 -0.18
N ASP A 173 5.03 -15.96 -0.55
CA ASP A 173 5.35 -14.82 -1.41
C ASP A 173 5.91 -13.66 -0.59
N LYS A 174 7.22 -13.41 -0.72
CA LYS A 174 8.00 -12.47 0.11
C LYS A 174 7.41 -11.06 0.13
N VAL A 175 6.88 -10.58 -0.99
CA VAL A 175 6.34 -9.20 -1.09
C VAL A 175 5.03 -9.02 -0.31
N ARG A 176 4.35 -10.12 0.05
CA ARG A 176 3.12 -10.11 0.85
C ARG A 176 3.38 -10.17 2.35
N ASP A 177 4.60 -10.53 2.75
CA ASP A 177 5.01 -10.52 4.14
C ASP A 177 5.43 -9.10 4.54
N LYS A 178 4.78 -8.51 5.54
CA LYS A 178 5.10 -7.15 5.97
C LYS A 178 6.56 -6.99 6.42
N LYS A 179 7.16 -8.00 7.04
CA LYS A 179 8.55 -7.87 7.52
C LYS A 179 9.57 -7.97 6.40
N ILE A 180 9.24 -8.64 5.30
CA ILE A 180 10.17 -8.95 4.20
C ILE A 180 9.92 -8.05 2.98
N GLN A 181 8.70 -7.52 2.82
CA GLN A 181 8.32 -6.62 1.73
C GLN A 181 9.32 -5.49 1.47
N PRO A 182 9.82 -4.76 2.50
CA PRO A 182 10.75 -3.66 2.27
C PRO A 182 12.00 -4.09 1.48
N GLU A 183 12.55 -5.28 1.73
CA GLU A 183 13.74 -5.77 1.04
C GLU A 183 13.49 -6.02 -0.46
N VAL A 184 12.28 -6.44 -0.84
CA VAL A 184 11.89 -6.57 -2.25
C VAL A 184 11.92 -5.19 -2.92
N CYS A 185 11.36 -4.18 -2.27
CA CYS A 185 11.37 -2.79 -2.77
C CYS A 185 12.80 -2.22 -2.83
N PHE A 186 13.61 -2.45 -1.80
CA PHE A 186 14.97 -1.93 -1.67
C PHE A 186 15.97 -2.53 -2.65
N SER A 187 15.63 -3.64 -3.33
CA SER A 187 16.41 -4.15 -4.45
C SER A 187 16.64 -3.08 -5.54
N CYS A 188 15.66 -2.18 -5.73
CA CYS A 188 15.72 -1.05 -6.66
C CYS A 188 15.71 0.31 -5.93
N HIS A 189 14.88 0.47 -4.88
CA HIS A 189 14.68 1.72 -4.16
C HIS A 189 15.74 1.96 -3.06
N LYS A 190 16.99 2.08 -3.48
CA LYS A 190 18.16 2.18 -2.57
C LYS A 190 18.16 3.47 -1.73
N GLU A 191 17.64 4.57 -2.27
CA GLU A 191 17.55 5.82 -1.53
C GLU A 191 16.57 5.69 -0.35
N GLN A 192 15.40 5.09 -0.57
CA GLN A 192 14.42 4.84 0.50
C GLN A 192 14.98 3.90 1.55
N ARG A 193 15.80 2.90 1.16
CA ARG A 193 16.56 2.07 2.11
C ARG A 193 17.44 2.93 3.01
N ALA A 194 18.23 3.83 2.44
CA ALA A 194 19.10 4.71 3.21
C ALA A 194 18.29 5.65 4.13
N GLN A 195 17.18 6.21 3.63
CA GLN A 195 16.30 7.09 4.42
C GLN A 195 15.66 6.35 5.59
N SER A 196 15.19 5.12 5.39
CA SER A 196 14.57 4.29 6.44
C SER A 196 15.51 3.89 7.57
N ASN A 197 16.83 4.09 7.40
CA ASN A 197 17.86 3.83 8.41
C ASN A 197 18.40 5.12 9.07
N LYS A 198 17.81 6.29 8.80
CA LYS A 198 18.17 7.54 9.49
C LYS A 198 17.69 7.50 10.93
N ILE A 199 18.14 8.44 11.77
CA ILE A 199 17.78 8.46 13.21
C ILE A 199 16.28 8.65 13.46
N SER A 200 15.61 9.41 12.60
CA SER A 200 14.17 9.59 12.62
C SER A 200 13.63 9.02 11.32
N HIS A 201 12.71 8.06 11.41
CA HIS A 201 12.11 7.39 10.27
C HIS A 201 10.76 6.80 10.69
N HIS A 202 9.91 6.49 9.71
CA HIS A 202 8.81 5.58 9.95
C HIS A 202 9.34 4.17 10.23
N ALA A 203 8.65 3.43 11.10
CA ALA A 203 9.13 2.17 11.66
C ALA A 203 9.02 0.98 10.68
N ILE A 204 9.69 1.10 9.52
CA ILE A 204 9.75 0.12 8.44
C ILE A 204 10.68 -1.03 8.80
N GLY A 205 11.87 -0.74 9.35
CA GLY A 205 12.83 -1.76 9.78
C GLY A 205 12.30 -2.62 10.94
N GLU A 206 11.45 -2.03 11.78
CA GLU A 206 10.77 -2.70 12.89
C GLU A 206 9.51 -3.46 12.45
N GLY A 207 9.11 -3.35 11.18
CA GLY A 207 7.93 -4.03 10.62
C GLY A 207 6.58 -3.53 11.14
N LYS A 208 6.52 -2.32 11.71
CA LYS A 208 5.26 -1.72 12.19
C LYS A 208 4.44 -1.09 11.07
N VAL A 209 5.15 -0.56 10.07
CA VAL A 209 4.57 -0.04 8.82
C VAL A 209 5.42 -0.51 7.64
N VAL A 210 4.86 -0.56 6.45
CA VAL A 210 5.56 -0.98 5.23
C VAL A 210 5.28 -0.04 4.07
N CYS A 211 6.07 -0.15 3.00
CA CYS A 211 5.92 0.67 1.79
C CYS A 211 4.48 0.66 1.28
N SER A 212 3.87 -0.53 1.26
CA SER A 212 2.49 -0.73 0.81
C SER A 212 1.43 -0.24 1.80
N ASP A 213 1.75 0.31 2.97
CA ASP A 213 0.76 0.98 3.80
C ASP A 213 0.45 2.38 3.23
N CYS A 214 1.44 3.05 2.61
CA CYS A 214 1.29 4.37 1.98
C CYS A 214 1.15 4.31 0.45
N HIS A 215 1.93 3.45 -0.21
CA HIS A 215 1.98 3.35 -1.67
C HIS A 215 1.14 2.18 -2.21
N ASN A 216 0.65 2.32 -3.45
CA ASN A 216 0.17 1.20 -4.24
C ASN A 216 1.21 0.86 -5.33
N PRO A 217 1.97 -0.25 -5.21
CA PRO A 217 2.98 -0.62 -6.20
C PRO A 217 2.39 -0.97 -7.57
N HIS A 218 1.08 -1.15 -7.69
CA HIS A 218 0.41 -1.36 -8.98
C HIS A 218 -0.08 -0.06 -9.62
N GLY A 219 0.29 1.10 -9.07
CA GLY A 219 -0.17 2.41 -9.53
C GLY A 219 -1.39 2.95 -8.77
N SER A 220 -1.53 4.27 -8.77
CA SER A 220 -2.68 4.98 -8.21
C SER A 220 -2.79 6.37 -8.84
N ALA A 221 -3.95 7.03 -8.64
CA ALA A 221 -4.14 8.44 -9.01
C ALA A 221 -3.35 9.42 -8.12
N GLY A 222 -2.93 8.97 -6.93
CA GLY A 222 -2.17 9.78 -5.99
C GLY A 222 -0.75 10.09 -6.46
N PRO A 223 -0.16 11.22 -6.04
CA PRO A 223 1.21 11.56 -6.40
C PRO A 223 2.17 10.47 -5.92
N LYS A 224 3.20 10.18 -6.72
CA LYS A 224 4.20 9.13 -6.41
C LYS A 224 3.57 7.78 -6.00
N MET A 225 2.44 7.43 -6.63
CA MET A 225 1.70 6.20 -6.39
C MET A 225 1.20 6.05 -4.93
N LEU A 226 0.87 7.14 -4.25
CA LEU A 226 0.22 7.08 -2.93
C LEU A 226 -1.21 6.52 -3.05
N LYS A 227 -1.65 5.77 -2.03
CA LYS A 227 -2.99 5.16 -2.02
C LYS A 227 -4.14 6.17 -1.99
N LYS A 228 -3.91 7.36 -1.44
CA LYS A 228 -4.88 8.45 -1.43
C LYS A 228 -4.52 9.49 -2.48
N ASN A 229 -5.47 10.37 -2.79
CA ASN A 229 -5.32 11.32 -3.88
C ASN A 229 -4.32 12.42 -3.55
N THR A 230 -4.09 12.69 -2.26
CA THR A 230 -3.09 13.65 -1.79
C THR A 230 -2.14 13.04 -0.76
N VAL A 231 -1.00 13.72 -0.56
CA VAL A 231 -0.08 13.40 0.54
C VAL A 231 -0.81 13.50 1.87
N THR A 232 -1.50 14.61 2.10
CA THR A 232 -2.18 14.94 3.35
C THR A 232 -3.24 13.89 3.72
N GLU A 233 -4.06 13.47 2.75
CA GLU A 233 -5.03 12.38 2.97
C GLU A 233 -4.36 11.05 3.31
N THR A 234 -3.20 10.77 2.72
CA THR A 234 -2.44 9.56 3.03
C THR A 234 -1.93 9.60 4.46
N CYS A 235 -1.39 10.74 4.91
CA CYS A 235 -0.95 10.92 6.30
C CYS A 235 -2.09 10.72 7.30
N TYR A 236 -3.28 11.27 7.01
CA TYR A 236 -4.46 11.16 7.87
C TYR A 236 -5.05 9.75 7.99
N THR A 237 -4.59 8.79 7.18
CA THR A 237 -4.96 7.38 7.38
C THR A 237 -4.48 6.84 8.73
N CYS A 238 -3.41 7.43 9.28
CA CYS A 238 -2.84 7.08 10.58
C CYS A 238 -2.81 8.30 11.53
N HIS A 239 -2.44 9.47 11.03
CA HIS A 239 -2.34 10.72 11.80
C HIS A 239 -3.66 11.50 11.81
N ALA A 240 -4.75 10.82 12.18
CA ALA A 240 -6.09 11.40 12.16
C ALA A 240 -6.23 12.62 13.10
N GLU A 241 -5.42 12.67 14.15
CA GLU A 241 -5.36 13.80 15.09
C GLU A 241 -4.86 15.10 14.47
N LYS A 242 -4.32 15.06 13.25
CA LYS A 242 -3.82 16.23 12.50
C LYS A 242 -4.78 16.72 11.42
N ARG A 243 -5.92 16.04 11.21
CA ARG A 243 -6.80 16.26 10.06
C ARG A 243 -7.54 17.60 10.04
N GLY A 244 -7.84 18.16 11.21
CA GLY A 244 -8.71 19.33 11.31
C GLY A 244 -10.17 19.04 10.87
N PRO A 245 -10.99 20.09 10.66
CA PRO A 245 -10.57 21.50 10.71
C PRO A 245 -10.23 21.93 12.14
N PHE A 246 -9.17 22.72 12.28
CA PHE A 246 -8.88 23.40 13.55
C PHE A 246 -9.50 24.80 13.55
N LEU A 247 -9.78 25.38 14.71
CA LEU A 247 -10.20 26.78 14.81
C LEU A 247 -9.10 27.72 14.30
N TRP A 248 -7.84 27.41 14.63
CA TRP A 248 -6.64 28.10 14.18
C TRP A 248 -5.73 27.11 13.48
N GLU A 249 -5.77 27.09 12.16
CA GLU A 249 -4.94 26.20 11.35
C GLU A 249 -3.55 26.80 11.09
N HIS A 250 -2.52 25.97 11.14
CA HIS A 250 -1.21 26.35 10.61
C HIS A 250 -1.21 26.01 9.12
N GLN A 251 -1.30 27.01 8.25
CA GLN A 251 -1.54 26.80 6.81
C GLN A 251 -0.67 25.72 6.13
N PRO A 252 0.67 25.73 6.23
CA PRO A 252 1.49 24.66 5.64
C PRO A 252 1.16 23.24 6.13
N ALA A 253 0.60 23.09 7.33
CA ALA A 253 0.20 21.78 7.87
C ALA A 253 -1.12 21.27 7.28
N THR A 254 -2.01 22.16 6.83
CA THR A 254 -3.27 21.80 6.16
C THR A 254 -3.10 21.54 4.68
N GLU A 255 -2.10 22.18 4.05
CA GLU A 255 -1.80 22.03 2.63
C GLU A 255 -1.06 20.73 2.32
N ASP A 256 0.18 20.59 2.83
CA ASP A 256 1.04 19.43 2.56
C ASP A 256 1.99 19.16 3.74
N CYS A 257 1.84 18.00 4.38
CA CYS A 257 2.70 17.59 5.49
C CYS A 257 4.19 17.55 5.11
N THR A 258 4.50 17.32 3.83
CA THR A 258 5.88 17.31 3.34
C THR A 258 6.49 18.69 3.22
N ASN A 259 5.77 19.78 3.46
CA ASN A 259 6.39 21.11 3.56
C ASN A 259 7.49 21.09 4.63
N CYS A 260 7.21 20.50 5.79
CA CYS A 260 8.17 20.38 6.90
C CYS A 260 8.74 18.96 7.06
N HIS A 261 8.00 17.91 6.71
CA HIS A 261 8.41 16.52 6.96
C HIS A 261 9.05 15.82 5.75
N THR A 262 9.94 14.87 6.01
CA THR A 262 10.41 13.87 5.05
C THR A 262 9.79 12.51 5.40
N PRO A 263 8.89 11.93 4.58
CA PRO A 263 8.10 10.76 5.00
C PRO A 263 8.92 9.47 5.16
N HIS A 264 10.12 9.37 4.59
CA HIS A 264 10.92 8.14 4.69
C HIS A 264 11.98 8.18 5.80
N GLY A 265 12.48 9.38 6.13
CA GLY A 265 13.52 9.52 7.14
C GLY A 265 14.25 10.86 7.11
N SER A 266 14.70 11.30 8.28
CA SER A 266 15.50 12.50 8.51
C SER A 266 16.55 12.29 9.60
N ASN A 267 17.61 13.10 9.56
CA ASN A 267 18.54 13.25 10.66
C ASN A 267 18.01 14.19 11.76
N ILE A 268 16.84 14.79 11.56
CA ILE A 268 16.21 15.78 12.45
C ILE A 268 14.85 15.25 12.89
N THR A 269 14.64 15.15 14.20
CA THR A 269 13.42 14.54 14.76
C THR A 269 12.32 15.60 15.01
N PRO A 270 11.03 15.30 14.75
CA PRO A 270 10.51 14.08 14.12
C PRO A 270 10.39 14.23 12.59
N LEU A 271 11.22 13.51 11.84
CA LEU A 271 11.16 13.47 10.37
C LEU A 271 11.24 14.86 9.71
N LEU A 272 11.93 15.85 10.28
CA LEU A 272 11.92 17.24 9.77
C LEU A 272 12.97 17.46 8.69
N LYS A 273 12.69 18.28 7.68
CA LYS A 273 13.69 18.68 6.66
C LYS A 273 14.80 19.57 7.24
N SER A 274 14.43 20.47 8.15
CA SER A 274 15.29 21.45 8.80
C SER A 274 14.92 21.53 10.28
N ARG A 275 15.87 21.93 11.13
CA ARG A 275 15.65 22.04 12.56
C ARG A 275 15.13 23.44 12.88
N PRO A 276 14.19 23.58 13.83
CA PRO A 276 13.86 24.87 14.40
C PRO A 276 15.11 25.56 15.04
N PRO A 277 15.20 26.89 15.01
CA PRO A 277 14.22 27.83 14.47
C PRO A 277 14.25 28.00 12.94
N PHE A 278 15.32 27.55 12.26
CA PHE A 278 15.53 27.80 10.83
C PHE A 278 14.35 27.41 9.94
N MET A 279 13.70 26.28 10.22
CA MET A 279 12.46 25.87 9.51
C MET A 279 11.33 26.91 9.62
N CYS A 280 11.18 27.54 10.78
CA CYS A 280 10.16 28.55 11.02
C CYS A 280 10.55 29.86 10.33
N ASP A 281 11.83 30.22 10.39
CA ASP A 281 12.39 31.44 9.82
C ASP A 281 12.31 31.48 8.28
N GLU A 282 12.16 30.32 7.63
CA GLU A 282 11.90 30.21 6.18
C GLU A 282 10.56 30.86 5.77
N CYS A 283 9.60 31.00 6.69
CA CYS A 283 8.29 31.60 6.43
C CYS A 283 7.95 32.77 7.39
N HIS A 284 8.54 32.80 8.58
CA HIS A 284 8.29 33.79 9.60
C HIS A 284 9.52 34.68 9.80
N ASP A 285 9.45 35.93 9.36
CA ASP A 285 10.47 36.97 9.57
C ASP A 285 10.20 37.81 10.84
N GLY A 286 9.45 37.23 11.77
CA GLY A 286 8.80 37.95 12.87
C GLY A 286 9.77 38.60 13.88
N PRO A 287 9.29 39.62 14.62
CA PRO A 287 10.11 40.45 15.52
C PRO A 287 10.46 39.78 16.86
N HIS A 288 10.52 38.44 16.92
CA HIS A 288 10.78 37.67 18.13
C HIS A 288 12.16 38.00 18.73
N ASN A 289 12.23 39.07 19.52
CA ASN A 289 13.45 39.58 20.15
C ASN A 289 14.69 39.55 19.24
N SER A 290 14.54 40.06 18.01
CA SER A 290 15.63 40.31 17.04
C SER A 290 16.66 41.34 17.54
N GLN A 291 16.61 41.73 18.81
CA GLN A 291 17.50 42.71 19.44
C GLN A 291 18.85 42.10 19.87
N ALA A 292 19.06 40.79 19.72
CA ALA A 292 20.36 40.17 19.94
C ALA A 292 20.74 39.28 18.74
N PRO A 293 21.83 39.57 18.00
CA PRO A 293 22.38 38.66 17.01
C PRO A 293 23.01 37.46 17.74
N VAL A 294 22.25 36.39 17.91
CA VAL A 294 22.66 35.22 18.69
C VAL A 294 23.43 34.20 17.82
N ALA A 295 24.13 34.66 16.78
CA ALA A 295 25.04 33.83 15.99
C ALA A 295 26.11 33.14 16.85
N GLY A 296 26.33 33.62 18.09
CA GLY A 296 27.28 33.07 19.04
C GLY A 296 26.69 32.38 20.29
N VAL A 297 25.45 31.89 20.36
CA VAL A 297 24.96 31.27 21.64
C VAL A 297 24.32 29.89 21.50
N VAL A 298 24.28 29.29 20.31
CA VAL A 298 23.86 27.87 20.19
C VAL A 298 24.95 26.92 20.75
N GLY A 299 26.21 27.36 20.76
CA GLY A 299 27.34 26.67 21.41
C GLY A 299 28.00 27.46 22.55
N GLY A 300 27.33 28.51 23.05
CA GLY A 300 27.97 29.56 23.84
C GLY A 300 28.82 30.49 22.97
N ILE A 301 29.10 31.70 23.48
CA ILE A 301 30.07 32.61 22.85
C ILE A 301 31.40 31.85 22.89
N GLN A 302 32.28 32.01 21.90
CA GLN A 302 33.63 31.43 21.94
C GLN A 302 34.44 31.85 23.20
N ASN A 303 33.93 32.82 23.98
CA ASN A 303 34.43 33.29 25.28
C ASN A 303 33.60 32.84 26.52
N GLY A 304 32.75 31.81 26.38
CA GLY A 304 31.84 31.33 27.43
C GLY A 304 30.54 32.12 27.54
N LEU A 305 29.60 31.63 28.36
CA LEU A 305 28.27 32.21 28.58
C LEU A 305 28.33 33.58 29.28
N LYS A 306 29.18 34.55 28.93
CA LYS A 306 29.20 35.85 29.63
C LYS A 306 28.18 36.82 29.03
N ASN A 307 27.39 37.47 29.88
CA ASN A 307 26.43 38.48 29.44
C ASN A 307 27.17 39.70 28.86
N PRO A 308 26.83 40.17 27.64
CA PRO A 308 27.47 41.34 27.02
C PRO A 308 27.36 42.63 27.84
N SER A 309 26.34 42.74 28.68
CA SER A 309 26.09 43.89 29.57
C SER A 309 26.63 43.69 30.98
N ASP A 310 27.02 42.46 31.37
CA ASP A 310 27.54 42.14 32.70
C ASP A 310 28.37 40.84 32.67
N SER A 311 29.70 40.98 32.58
CA SER A 311 30.61 39.84 32.49
C SER A 311 30.65 38.93 33.73
N THR A 312 29.98 39.32 34.83
CA THR A 312 29.83 38.51 36.06
C THR A 312 28.62 37.58 36.01
N LYS A 313 27.70 37.80 35.07
CA LYS A 313 26.48 36.99 34.90
C LYS A 313 26.56 36.09 33.69
N LEU A 314 26.00 34.89 33.82
CA LEU A 314 25.86 33.99 32.68
C LEU A 314 24.76 34.50 31.74
N ALA A 315 25.05 34.60 30.44
CA ALA A 315 24.05 34.81 29.41
C ALA A 315 23.20 33.54 29.28
N ASN A 316 21.87 33.68 29.46
CA ASN A 316 20.97 32.59 29.15
C ASN A 316 20.96 32.36 27.63
N PRO A 317 21.02 31.11 27.16
CA PRO A 317 20.88 30.82 25.75
C PRO A 317 19.50 31.28 25.26
N SER A 318 19.44 31.79 24.02
CA SER A 318 18.19 32.26 23.45
C SER A 318 17.13 31.16 23.46
N SER A 319 15.94 31.46 23.97
CA SER A 319 14.80 30.53 23.97
C SER A 319 14.37 30.12 22.56
N SER A 320 14.72 30.91 21.55
CA SER A 320 14.45 30.60 20.14
C SER A 320 15.43 29.58 19.55
N TYR A 321 16.54 29.27 20.22
CA TYR A 321 17.53 28.28 19.77
C TYR A 321 17.76 27.15 20.77
N ALA A 322 17.47 27.36 22.05
CA ALA A 322 17.61 26.37 23.10
C ALA A 322 16.41 25.41 23.14
N GLY A 323 16.63 24.17 23.59
CA GLY A 323 15.56 23.19 23.76
C GLY A 323 14.79 22.91 22.45
N ARG A 324 13.47 23.13 22.46
CA ARG A 324 12.61 22.98 21.28
C ARG A 324 12.51 24.25 20.43
N ALA A 325 13.40 25.23 20.64
CA ALA A 325 13.41 26.50 19.93
C ALA A 325 12.05 27.22 20.01
N CYS A 326 11.49 27.66 18.88
CA CYS A 326 10.18 28.31 18.80
C CYS A 326 9.06 27.50 19.48
N MET A 327 9.15 26.17 19.43
CA MET A 327 8.16 25.26 20.01
C MET A 327 8.24 25.15 21.54
N ASN A 328 9.17 25.86 22.20
CA ASN A 328 9.11 26.04 23.65
C ASN A 328 7.85 26.85 24.05
N CYS A 329 7.41 27.77 23.18
CA CYS A 329 6.22 28.59 23.38
C CYS A 329 5.10 28.25 22.40
N HIS A 330 5.44 27.93 21.15
CA HIS A 330 4.50 27.60 20.07
C HIS A 330 4.32 26.09 19.94
N VAL A 331 3.67 25.46 20.92
CA VAL A 331 3.56 23.99 21.01
C VAL A 331 2.54 23.38 20.03
N MET A 332 1.61 24.17 19.50
CA MET A 332 0.51 23.72 18.64
C MET A 332 0.79 23.94 17.15
N VAL A 333 1.99 23.59 16.68
CA VAL A 333 2.45 23.83 15.28
C VAL A 333 1.60 23.16 14.18
N HIS A 334 0.70 22.25 14.53
CA HIS A 334 -0.21 21.60 13.58
C HIS A 334 -1.63 22.20 13.58
N GLY A 335 -1.86 23.24 14.38
CA GLY A 335 -3.17 23.88 14.57
C GLY A 335 -3.68 23.77 16.01
N SER A 336 -4.60 24.68 16.37
CA SER A 336 -5.20 24.79 17.71
C SER A 336 -6.71 24.98 17.65
N ASN A 337 -7.42 24.37 18.60
CA ASN A 337 -8.84 24.59 18.85
C ASN A 337 -9.13 25.52 20.03
N SER A 338 -8.09 26.11 20.64
CA SER A 338 -8.27 27.09 21.71
C SER A 338 -8.85 28.40 21.14
N PRO A 339 -9.85 29.02 21.78
CA PRO A 339 -10.33 30.35 21.37
C PRO A 339 -9.23 31.41 21.31
N SER A 340 -8.14 31.22 22.07
CA SER A 340 -6.96 32.07 22.07
C SER A 340 -5.73 31.33 21.57
N GLY A 341 -5.89 30.55 20.49
CA GLY A 341 -4.85 29.73 19.86
C GLY A 341 -4.26 30.31 18.57
N ALA A 342 -4.60 31.55 18.19
CA ALA A 342 -4.19 32.15 16.92
C ALA A 342 -2.66 32.15 16.69
N PHE A 343 -1.87 32.22 17.77
CA PHE A 343 -0.41 32.13 17.70
C PHE A 343 0.14 30.73 18.02
N LEU A 344 -0.69 29.68 18.01
CA LEU A 344 -0.28 28.27 18.17
C LEU A 344 0.46 27.94 19.48
N HIS A 345 0.16 28.67 20.54
CA HIS A 345 0.80 28.52 21.86
C HIS A 345 0.03 27.62 22.84
N ARG A 346 -1.22 27.26 22.51
CA ARG A 346 -2.09 26.37 23.29
C ARG A 346 -3.26 25.88 22.47
#